data_AF-A0A8J6B2L8-F1
#
_entry.id   AF-A0A8J6B2L8-F1
#
_cell.length_a   1.000
_cell.length_b   1.000
_cell.length_c   1.000
_cell.angle_alpha   90.00
_cell.angle_beta   90.00
_cell.angle_gamma   90.00
#
_symmetry.space_group_name_H-M   'P 1'
#
loop_
_entity.id
_entity.type
_entity.pdbx_description
1 polymer ?
#
loop_
_entity_poly.entity_id
_entity_poly.type
_entity_poly.pdbx_seq_one_letter_code
_entity_poly.pdbx_strand_id
1 'polypeptide(L)'
;MVRKRTRKSKKPRSTSSSATNAADDTQQEKIANSAMLQTTKRRYTLIGAFSIPVILLVAFVTTQMLSDTTLARPFPTLAFITPWNTDGLTLALEQAQHLDYVAPVWYEYSNTKLHGTDDAAAHAEWILQAKASGLGVVPRFLLNVNTISAAKDILSIHSINSIVREVSKYNFDGVVVETPVTGIPVLADQIKRFTEKLSHTLGPTRPVFLVVPGHVNLATVAPLTEVDYFVLSAYDFTTSGKAGPLTPFSWVQTMAEDWSREYPRRMIVGVPFYARCGAEVVNTKDLEVDPDEALVVDGEKVGDRGDGVACYFQDAETLCMRSCAFRRMGVGVSVWELGQGYGALVEALACDCDKL
;
A
#
# COMPACT_ATOMS: atom_id res chain seq x y z
N MET A 1 9.12 71.44 -15.66
CA MET A 1 9.57 72.66 -14.93
C MET A 1 9.89 72.25 -13.48
N VAL A 2 10.85 72.88 -12.79
CA VAL A 2 11.26 72.59 -11.37
C VAL A 2 11.62 71.10 -11.07
N ARG A 3 12.87 70.63 -11.13
CA ARG A 3 14.09 70.85 -10.30
C ARG A 3 14.12 70.19 -8.88
N LYS A 4 14.96 69.14 -8.76
CA LYS A 4 15.95 68.90 -7.67
C LYS A 4 15.39 68.48 -6.28
N ARG A 5 16.10 67.74 -5.40
CA ARG A 5 17.46 67.12 -5.44
C ARG A 5 17.60 65.92 -4.48
N THR A 6 18.71 65.20 -4.64
CA THR A 6 19.34 64.15 -3.81
C THR A 6 19.57 64.57 -2.32
N ARG A 7 19.99 63.72 -1.34
CA ARG A 7 21.15 62.77 -1.37
C ARG A 7 21.34 61.86 -0.11
N LYS A 8 21.66 60.57 -0.35
CA LYS A 8 22.48 59.56 0.40
C LYS A 8 22.76 59.63 1.95
N SER A 9 22.63 58.46 2.60
CA SER A 9 23.57 57.81 3.58
C SER A 9 23.80 58.45 4.98
N LYS A 10 24.08 57.72 6.09
CA LYS A 10 24.90 56.48 6.30
C LYS A 10 24.44 55.64 7.52
N LYS A 11 24.90 54.38 7.61
CA LYS A 11 25.18 53.65 8.88
C LYS A 11 26.63 53.90 9.33
N PRO A 12 26.94 53.74 10.63
CA PRO A 12 27.93 52.73 11.01
C PRO A 12 27.44 51.82 12.18
N ARG A 13 28.36 51.07 12.81
CA ARG A 13 28.11 49.95 13.75
C ARG A 13 29.24 49.88 14.79
N SER A 14 28.92 49.55 16.05
CA SER A 14 29.85 49.10 17.13
C SER A 14 30.95 50.11 17.56
N THR A 15 31.58 50.09 18.75
CA THR A 15 31.95 49.03 19.73
C THR A 15 32.05 49.60 21.18
N SER A 16 32.22 48.71 22.18
CA SER A 16 32.90 48.80 23.52
C SER A 16 33.34 50.17 24.13
N SER A 17 33.50 50.35 25.45
CA SER A 17 34.00 49.41 26.49
C SER A 17 33.68 49.83 27.96
N SER A 18 34.30 49.10 28.91
CA SER A 18 34.47 49.26 30.37
C SER A 18 34.76 50.69 30.93
N ALA A 19 34.77 50.98 32.24
CA ALA A 19 35.19 50.15 33.40
C ALA A 19 34.77 50.67 34.82
N THR A 20 34.88 49.76 35.81
CA THR A 20 35.33 49.90 37.24
C THR A 20 34.85 51.04 38.17
N ASN A 21 34.28 50.67 39.33
CA ASN A 21 34.85 50.72 40.71
C ASN A 21 33.87 49.97 41.67
N ALA A 22 34.22 49.20 42.72
CA ALA A 22 35.23 49.29 43.81
C ALA A 22 34.85 50.32 44.91
N ALA A 23 34.88 50.03 46.22
CA ALA A 23 35.14 48.82 47.05
C ALA A 23 34.03 48.71 48.15
N ASP A 24 33.97 47.88 49.20
CA ASP A 24 34.86 47.08 50.09
C ASP A 24 34.07 45.83 50.59
N ASP A 25 34.55 44.77 51.24
CA ASP A 25 35.80 43.97 51.36
C ASP A 25 35.30 42.60 51.97
N THR A 26 35.76 41.80 52.94
CA THR A 26 36.91 41.54 53.84
C THR A 26 36.79 40.05 54.23
N GLN A 27 37.79 39.16 54.33
CA GLN A 27 39.19 39.05 53.85
C GLN A 27 39.68 37.61 54.23
N GLN A 28 40.92 37.20 53.89
CA GLN A 28 41.65 36.01 54.42
C GLN A 28 41.09 34.64 53.97
N GLU A 29 41.65 33.88 53.02
CA GLU A 29 43.01 33.75 52.43
C GLU A 29 44.05 32.95 53.25
N LYS A 30 44.33 31.72 52.80
CA LYS A 30 45.60 30.94 52.86
C LYS A 30 45.35 29.49 52.38
N ILE A 31 46.19 28.77 51.62
CA ILE A 31 47.24 29.02 50.61
C ILE A 31 47.70 27.63 50.12
N ALA A 32 47.93 27.48 48.82
CA ALA A 32 48.72 26.49 48.06
C ALA A 32 49.03 25.05 48.54
N ASN A 33 48.60 24.08 47.71
CA ASN A 33 49.38 23.00 47.08
C ASN A 33 50.83 22.69 47.54
N SER A 34 51.06 21.46 48.01
CA SER A 34 52.24 20.60 47.71
C SER A 34 51.90 19.17 48.16
N ALA A 35 51.68 18.16 47.30
CA ALA A 35 52.55 17.48 46.34
C ALA A 35 53.47 16.38 46.94
N MET A 36 53.24 15.15 46.45
CA MET A 36 54.18 14.02 46.28
C MET A 36 54.75 13.20 47.47
N LEU A 37 54.31 11.92 47.48
CA LEU A 37 55.13 10.69 47.26
C LEU A 37 55.39 9.70 48.43
N GLN A 38 55.22 8.40 48.12
CA GLN A 38 55.68 7.19 48.86
C GLN A 38 55.05 6.94 50.25
N THR A 39 54.62 5.72 50.66
CA THR A 39 54.85 4.32 50.22
C THR A 39 53.58 3.43 50.40
N THR A 40 53.46 2.13 50.05
CA THR A 40 53.93 1.31 48.89
C THR A 40 53.30 -0.12 48.94
N LYS A 41 52.46 -0.53 47.96
CA LYS A 41 52.00 -1.93 47.63
C LYS A 41 51.04 -2.61 48.66
N ARG A 42 50.21 -3.63 48.36
CA ARG A 42 49.68 -4.38 47.16
C ARG A 42 48.39 -5.13 47.64
N ARG A 43 47.43 -5.65 46.86
CA ARG A 43 47.38 -6.25 45.50
C ARG A 43 46.07 -5.87 44.75
N TYR A 44 46.00 -6.18 43.46
CA TYR A 44 44.80 -6.08 42.61
C TYR A 44 43.90 -7.32 42.70
N THR A 45 42.60 -7.16 42.42
CA THR A 45 41.81 -7.98 41.47
C THR A 45 40.68 -7.10 40.92
N LEU A 46 40.28 -7.30 39.67
CA LEU A 46 39.22 -6.55 38.99
C LEU A 46 38.06 -7.49 38.61
N ILE A 47 37.01 -6.96 37.97
CA ILE A 47 35.82 -7.64 37.43
C ILE A 47 34.69 -7.85 38.46
N GLY A 48 33.50 -7.38 38.06
CA GLY A 48 32.24 -7.43 38.80
C GLY A 48 31.16 -6.75 37.96
N ALA A 49 30.80 -7.35 36.82
CA ALA A 49 29.91 -6.74 35.84
C ALA A 49 28.45 -6.69 36.32
N PHE A 50 27.73 -5.62 35.99
CA PHE A 50 26.29 -5.55 36.20
C PHE A 50 25.57 -6.52 35.25
N SER A 51 25.19 -7.68 35.76
CA SER A 51 24.29 -8.60 35.07
C SER A 51 22.87 -8.03 35.03
N ILE A 52 22.55 -7.28 33.97
CA ILE A 52 21.17 -7.19 33.50
C ILE A 52 20.72 -8.64 33.24
N PRO A 53 19.64 -9.14 33.87
CA PRO A 53 19.25 -10.53 33.70
C PRO A 53 18.90 -10.75 32.23
N VAL A 54 19.49 -11.79 31.62
CA VAL A 54 19.39 -12.06 30.17
C VAL A 54 17.93 -12.15 29.72
N ILE A 55 17.02 -12.59 30.60
CA ILE A 55 15.56 -12.62 30.36
C ILE A 55 14.99 -11.23 30.03
N LEU A 56 15.42 -10.15 30.69
CA LEU A 56 14.96 -8.79 30.39
C LEU A 56 15.58 -8.23 29.10
N LEU A 57 16.84 -8.57 28.80
CA LEU A 57 17.46 -8.18 27.54
C LEU A 57 16.82 -8.94 26.36
N VAL A 58 16.57 -10.25 26.51
CA VAL A 58 15.84 -11.06 25.54
C VAL A 58 14.41 -10.56 25.40
N ALA A 59 13.70 -10.24 26.48
CA ALA A 59 12.36 -9.65 26.39
C ALA A 59 12.38 -8.32 25.62
N PHE A 60 13.30 -7.41 25.92
CA PHE A 60 13.41 -6.12 25.22
C PHE A 60 13.78 -6.31 23.74
N VAL A 61 14.73 -7.20 23.43
CA VAL A 61 15.13 -7.53 22.05
C VAL A 61 14.00 -8.25 21.30
N THR A 62 13.25 -9.17 21.91
CA THR A 62 12.09 -9.80 21.27
C THR A 62 10.96 -8.81 21.06
N THR A 63 10.71 -7.88 21.99
CA THR A 63 9.72 -6.81 21.78
C THR A 63 10.16 -5.83 20.70
N GLN A 64 11.46 -5.54 20.57
CA GLN A 64 11.96 -4.74 19.44
C GLN A 64 11.91 -5.50 18.11
N MET A 65 12.25 -6.79 18.07
CA MET A 65 12.11 -7.65 16.88
C MET A 65 10.64 -7.84 16.46
N LEU A 66 9.71 -7.85 17.42
CA LEU A 66 8.25 -7.82 17.21
C LEU A 66 7.71 -6.41 16.93
N SER A 67 8.56 -5.37 16.94
CA SER A 67 8.23 -4.02 16.44
C SER A 67 8.83 -3.73 15.06
N ASP A 68 9.74 -4.60 14.59
CA ASP A 68 10.36 -4.56 13.25
C ASP A 68 9.63 -5.47 12.24
N THR A 69 8.51 -6.09 12.66
CA THR A 69 7.52 -6.63 11.73
C THR A 69 6.73 -5.49 11.12
N THR A 70 6.90 -5.25 9.81
CA THR A 70 5.93 -4.49 9.03
C THR A 70 4.54 -5.12 9.21
N LEU A 71 3.49 -4.30 9.31
CA LEU A 71 2.09 -4.76 9.41
C LEU A 71 1.58 -5.42 8.12
N ALA A 72 2.44 -5.51 7.10
CA ALA A 72 2.21 -6.25 5.87
C ALA A 72 2.03 -7.75 6.15
N ARG A 73 0.77 -8.23 6.13
CA ARG A 73 0.44 -9.65 6.11
C ARG A 73 1.19 -10.31 4.91
N PRO A 74 1.85 -11.46 5.09
CA PRO A 74 2.56 -12.12 4.01
C PRO A 74 1.55 -12.72 3.01
N PHE A 75 1.58 -12.23 1.77
CA PHE A 75 0.76 -12.70 0.65
C PHE A 75 -0.74 -12.40 0.84
N PRO A 76 -1.12 -11.12 1.00
CA PRO A 76 -2.47 -10.76 1.39
C PRO A 76 -3.50 -11.03 0.29
N THR A 77 -4.74 -11.25 0.71
CA THR A 77 -5.93 -11.37 -0.14
C THR A 77 -6.73 -10.07 -0.10
N LEU A 78 -6.80 -9.35 -1.23
CA LEU A 78 -7.40 -8.01 -1.35
C LEU A 78 -8.59 -8.02 -2.33
N ALA A 79 -9.77 -7.61 -1.89
CA ALA A 79 -10.96 -7.71 -2.74
C ALA A 79 -11.57 -6.33 -3.07
N PHE A 80 -11.70 -6.01 -4.36
CA PHE A 80 -12.39 -4.79 -4.80
C PHE A 80 -13.90 -4.96 -4.71
N ILE A 81 -14.61 -3.87 -4.38
CA ILE A 81 -16.08 -3.81 -4.32
C ILE A 81 -16.56 -2.54 -5.01
N THR A 82 -17.38 -2.68 -6.05
CA THR A 82 -17.86 -1.55 -6.86
C THR A 82 -19.22 -1.04 -6.41
N PRO A 83 -19.50 0.28 -6.54
CA PRO A 83 -20.77 0.88 -6.07
C PRO A 83 -22.02 0.31 -6.76
N TRP A 84 -21.87 -0.16 -8.00
CA TRP A 84 -22.96 -0.67 -8.82
C TRP A 84 -23.22 -2.18 -8.66
N ASN A 85 -22.40 -2.90 -7.90
CA ASN A 85 -22.55 -4.34 -7.68
C ASN A 85 -22.62 -4.66 -6.18
N THR A 86 -23.72 -4.23 -5.56
CA THR A 86 -23.93 -4.23 -4.10
C THR A 86 -23.79 -5.59 -3.43
N ASP A 87 -23.96 -6.68 -4.17
CA ASP A 87 -23.77 -8.05 -3.68
C ASP A 87 -22.36 -8.27 -3.12
N GLY A 88 -21.35 -7.56 -3.66
CA GLY A 88 -19.98 -7.59 -3.16
C GLY A 88 -19.81 -7.05 -1.73
N LEU A 89 -20.72 -6.19 -1.27
CA LEU A 89 -20.76 -5.72 0.12
C LEU A 89 -21.24 -6.84 1.07
N THR A 90 -22.24 -7.61 0.66
CA THR A 90 -22.75 -8.76 1.42
C THR A 90 -21.72 -9.88 1.45
N LEU A 91 -21.23 -10.28 0.27
CA LEU A 91 -20.26 -11.37 0.10
C LEU A 91 -18.97 -11.12 0.88
N ALA A 92 -18.51 -9.86 0.97
CA ALA A 92 -17.37 -9.48 1.79
C ALA A 92 -17.56 -9.80 3.29
N LEU A 93 -18.78 -9.65 3.83
CA LEU A 93 -19.07 -9.96 5.23
C LEU A 93 -19.23 -11.47 5.46
N GLU A 94 -19.85 -12.19 4.52
CA GLU A 94 -20.06 -13.64 4.58
C GLU A 94 -18.74 -14.42 4.44
N GLN A 95 -17.80 -13.90 3.65
CA GLN A 95 -16.52 -14.52 3.34
C GLN A 95 -15.33 -13.83 4.04
N ALA A 96 -15.60 -13.06 5.10
CA ALA A 96 -14.59 -12.23 5.78
C ALA A 96 -13.36 -13.02 6.27
N GLN A 97 -13.55 -14.28 6.68
CA GLN A 97 -12.48 -15.18 7.11
C GLN A 97 -11.50 -15.63 5.99
N HIS A 98 -11.81 -15.37 4.71
CA HIS A 98 -10.94 -15.68 3.56
C HIS A 98 -10.27 -14.43 2.95
N LEU A 99 -10.52 -13.25 3.53
CA LEU A 99 -10.04 -11.97 3.01
C LEU A 99 -9.22 -11.23 4.06
N ASP A 100 -8.10 -10.63 3.66
CA ASP A 100 -7.31 -9.75 4.53
C ASP A 100 -7.81 -8.30 4.45
N TYR A 101 -8.19 -7.88 3.23
CA TYR A 101 -8.50 -6.50 2.90
C TYR A 101 -9.66 -6.38 1.90
N VAL A 102 -10.45 -5.31 2.04
CA VAL A 102 -11.47 -4.92 1.06
C VAL A 102 -11.24 -3.48 0.61
N ALA A 103 -11.36 -3.24 -0.69
CA ALA A 103 -11.14 -1.95 -1.34
C ALA A 103 -12.41 -1.46 -2.06
N PRO A 104 -13.32 -0.77 -1.35
CA PRO A 104 -14.45 -0.09 -1.97
C PRO A 104 -14.01 0.94 -3.00
N VAL A 105 -14.61 0.87 -4.19
CA VAL A 105 -14.28 1.67 -5.39
C VAL A 105 -15.11 2.96 -5.42
N TRP A 106 -15.14 3.70 -4.30
CA TRP A 106 -15.92 4.94 -4.17
C TRP A 106 -15.19 6.19 -4.70
N TYR A 107 -13.90 6.33 -4.42
CA TYR A 107 -13.25 7.64 -4.50
C TYR A 107 -12.53 7.92 -5.84
N GLU A 108 -12.75 9.13 -6.35
CA GLU A 108 -11.95 9.74 -7.42
C GLU A 108 -11.47 11.13 -7.00
N TYR A 109 -10.20 11.46 -7.25
CA TYR A 109 -9.69 12.82 -7.20
C TYR A 109 -9.40 13.33 -8.62
N SER A 110 -10.19 14.30 -9.07
CA SER A 110 -10.07 14.95 -10.38
C SER A 110 -10.49 16.41 -10.28
N ASN A 111 -10.05 17.24 -11.23
CA ASN A 111 -10.37 18.68 -11.25
C ASN A 111 -10.07 19.41 -9.92
N THR A 112 -9.02 18.98 -9.20
CA THR A 112 -8.63 19.43 -7.85
C THR A 112 -9.66 19.21 -6.72
N LYS A 113 -10.63 18.32 -6.92
CA LYS A 113 -11.66 17.94 -5.95
C LYS A 113 -11.65 16.43 -5.69
N LEU A 114 -12.06 16.02 -4.48
CA LEU A 114 -12.40 14.63 -4.16
C LEU A 114 -13.91 14.38 -4.38
N HIS A 115 -14.22 13.27 -5.04
CA HIS A 115 -15.55 12.73 -5.34
C HIS A 115 -15.70 11.37 -4.64
N GLY A 116 -16.94 10.86 -4.49
CA GLY A 116 -17.21 9.58 -3.80
C GLY A 116 -17.40 9.67 -2.28
N THR A 117 -17.46 10.88 -1.72
CA THR A 117 -17.64 11.11 -0.27
C THR A 117 -18.99 10.66 0.26
N ASP A 118 -19.98 10.60 -0.62
CA ASP A 118 -21.39 10.43 -0.30
C ASP A 118 -21.76 8.95 -0.34
N ASP A 119 -21.16 8.17 -1.25
CA ASP A 119 -21.19 6.71 -1.27
C ASP A 119 -20.58 6.13 0.02
N ALA A 120 -19.39 6.60 0.40
CA ALA A 120 -18.76 6.22 1.67
C ALA A 120 -19.59 6.63 2.90
N ALA A 121 -20.44 7.66 2.79
CA ALA A 121 -21.37 8.06 3.86
C ALA A 121 -22.62 7.16 3.89
N ALA A 122 -23.15 6.76 2.73
CA ALA A 122 -24.24 5.79 2.63
C ALA A 122 -23.85 4.41 3.18
N HIS A 123 -22.57 4.02 3.03
CA HIS A 123 -22.04 2.75 3.53
C HIS A 123 -21.34 2.84 4.90
N ALA A 124 -21.55 3.93 5.66
CA ALA A 124 -20.89 4.16 6.95
C ALA A 124 -21.09 3.03 7.97
N GLU A 125 -22.27 2.40 8.01
CA GLU A 125 -22.53 1.25 8.88
C GLU A 125 -21.79 -0.01 8.40
N TRP A 126 -21.81 -0.28 7.09
CA TRP A 126 -21.09 -1.41 6.50
C TRP A 126 -19.58 -1.34 6.75
N ILE A 127 -18.98 -0.14 6.72
CA ILE A 127 -17.57 0.05 7.08
C ILE A 127 -17.29 -0.43 8.52
N LEU A 128 -18.20 -0.17 9.46
CA LEU A 128 -18.07 -0.65 10.84
C LEU A 128 -18.26 -2.16 10.95
N GLN A 129 -19.22 -2.73 10.22
CA GLN A 129 -19.48 -4.17 10.17
C GLN A 129 -18.27 -4.94 9.59
N ALA A 130 -17.73 -4.49 8.46
CA ALA A 130 -16.55 -5.10 7.82
C ALA A 130 -15.33 -5.12 8.75
N LYS A 131 -15.03 -3.98 9.40
CA LYS A 131 -13.94 -3.88 10.38
C LYS A 131 -14.18 -4.76 11.61
N ALA A 132 -15.42 -4.88 12.08
CA ALA A 132 -15.79 -5.76 13.18
C ALA A 132 -15.64 -7.25 12.83
N SER A 133 -15.79 -7.62 11.54
CA SER A 133 -15.51 -8.94 11.00
C SER A 133 -14.00 -9.22 10.77
N GLY A 134 -13.11 -8.27 11.07
CA GLY A 134 -11.65 -8.45 10.96
C GLY A 134 -11.01 -8.02 9.64
N LEU A 135 -11.80 -7.48 8.71
CA LEU A 135 -11.32 -6.97 7.42
C LEU A 135 -10.60 -5.62 7.57
N GLY A 136 -9.46 -5.47 6.89
CA GLY A 136 -8.88 -4.15 6.66
C GLY A 136 -9.64 -3.40 5.55
N VAL A 137 -10.33 -2.31 5.89
CA VAL A 137 -11.06 -1.50 4.90
C VAL A 137 -10.11 -0.44 4.33
N VAL A 138 -9.70 -0.64 3.07
CA VAL A 138 -8.63 0.09 2.37
C VAL A 138 -9.16 0.66 1.04
N PRO A 139 -10.06 1.66 1.07
CA PRO A 139 -10.79 2.08 -0.11
C PRO A 139 -9.89 2.67 -1.19
N ARG A 140 -10.37 2.56 -2.44
CA ARG A 140 -9.62 2.90 -3.63
C ARG A 140 -9.83 4.35 -4.03
N PHE A 141 -8.73 5.11 -4.11
CA PHE A 141 -8.66 6.48 -4.59
C PHE A 141 -8.04 6.53 -5.99
N LEU A 142 -8.86 6.76 -7.01
CA LEU A 142 -8.39 7.05 -8.37
C LEU A 142 -7.90 8.49 -8.47
N LEU A 143 -6.62 8.68 -8.78
CA LEU A 143 -6.02 9.96 -9.11
C LEU A 143 -6.08 10.13 -10.62
N ASN A 144 -7.14 10.77 -11.12
CA ASN A 144 -7.53 10.76 -12.54
C ASN A 144 -6.66 11.72 -13.39
N VAL A 145 -5.38 11.38 -13.55
CA VAL A 145 -4.41 12.15 -14.33
C VAL A 145 -4.66 11.99 -15.83
N ASN A 146 -5.64 12.72 -16.35
CA ASN A 146 -6.02 12.70 -17.77
C ASN A 146 -4.97 13.29 -18.74
N THR A 147 -4.01 14.06 -18.23
CA THR A 147 -2.94 14.70 -19.01
C THR A 147 -1.68 14.85 -18.16
N ILE A 148 -0.50 14.80 -18.80
CA ILE A 148 0.79 15.01 -18.12
C ILE A 148 0.85 16.39 -17.42
N SER A 149 0.22 17.41 -18.00
CA SER A 149 0.06 18.73 -17.38
C SER A 149 -0.76 18.72 -16.08
N ALA A 150 -1.85 17.95 -16.02
CA ALA A 150 -2.69 17.85 -14.83
C ALA A 150 -2.04 17.05 -13.68
N ALA A 151 -1.00 16.27 -13.97
CA ALA A 151 -0.28 15.48 -12.97
C ALA A 151 0.19 16.33 -11.79
N LYS A 152 0.65 17.57 -12.03
CA LYS A 152 1.13 18.49 -10.98
C LYS A 152 0.05 18.79 -9.92
N ASP A 153 -1.19 18.96 -10.33
CA ASP A 153 -2.28 19.42 -9.46
C ASP A 153 -3.04 18.23 -8.84
N ILE A 154 -3.05 17.09 -9.52
CA ILE A 154 -3.70 15.84 -9.10
C ILE A 154 -2.79 14.99 -8.19
N LEU A 155 -1.51 14.84 -8.52
CA LEU A 155 -0.51 14.17 -7.66
C LEU A 155 0.15 15.24 -6.76
N SER A 156 -0.64 15.84 -5.86
CA SER A 156 -0.29 17.02 -5.07
C SER A 156 -0.60 16.88 -3.58
N ILE A 157 -0.16 17.84 -2.77
CA ILE A 157 -0.50 17.85 -1.33
C ILE A 157 -2.00 18.02 -1.07
N HIS A 158 -2.77 18.56 -2.02
CA HIS A 158 -4.22 18.77 -1.87
C HIS A 158 -5.01 17.45 -1.96
N SER A 159 -4.59 16.52 -2.83
CA SER A 159 -5.15 15.16 -2.88
C SER A 159 -4.71 14.34 -1.67
N ILE A 160 -3.43 14.36 -1.29
CA ILE A 160 -2.94 13.71 -0.04
C ILE A 160 -3.78 14.19 1.16
N ASN A 161 -3.92 15.50 1.36
CA ASN A 161 -4.72 16.06 2.44
C ASN A 161 -6.20 15.65 2.36
N SER A 162 -6.72 15.32 1.18
CA SER A 162 -8.13 14.91 1.00
C SER A 162 -8.34 13.43 1.27
N ILE A 163 -7.42 12.57 0.82
CA ILE A 163 -7.34 11.15 1.18
C ILE A 163 -7.24 11.01 2.71
N VAL A 164 -6.27 11.70 3.33
CA VAL A 164 -6.02 11.63 4.78
C VAL A 164 -7.23 12.10 5.61
N ARG A 165 -8.04 13.05 5.10
CA ARG A 165 -9.29 13.44 5.78
C ARG A 165 -10.32 12.32 5.80
N GLU A 166 -10.59 11.67 4.67
CA GLU A 166 -11.56 10.56 4.62
C GLU A 166 -11.06 9.32 5.38
N VAL A 167 -9.76 9.01 5.30
CA VAL A 167 -9.12 7.98 6.14
C VAL A 167 -9.27 8.27 7.63
N SER A 168 -9.13 9.53 8.06
CA SER A 168 -9.34 9.92 9.46
C SER A 168 -10.81 9.87 9.88
N LYS A 169 -11.72 10.25 8.99
CA LYS A 169 -13.18 10.34 9.20
C LYS A 169 -13.85 9.00 9.45
N TYR A 170 -13.49 7.98 8.66
CA TYR A 170 -14.02 6.61 8.80
C TYR A 170 -13.04 5.63 9.49
N ASN A 171 -11.86 6.13 9.89
CA ASN A 171 -10.74 5.33 10.39
C ASN A 171 -10.41 4.14 9.46
N PHE A 172 -10.20 4.40 8.17
CA PHE A 172 -9.76 3.37 7.21
C PHE A 172 -8.38 2.81 7.60
N ASP A 173 -8.16 1.54 7.28
CA ASP A 173 -6.98 0.76 7.71
C ASP A 173 -5.78 0.94 6.78
N GLY A 174 -5.91 1.75 5.73
CA GLY A 174 -4.97 1.87 4.62
C GLY A 174 -5.67 2.48 3.41
N VAL A 175 -5.00 2.50 2.26
CA VAL A 175 -5.55 3.03 1.01
C VAL A 175 -5.06 2.24 -0.20
N VAL A 176 -5.93 2.04 -1.19
CA VAL A 176 -5.49 1.67 -2.54
C VAL A 176 -5.40 2.95 -3.39
N VAL A 177 -4.23 3.20 -3.97
CA VAL A 177 -3.98 4.31 -4.90
C VAL A 177 -3.98 3.76 -6.33
N GLU A 178 -4.77 4.36 -7.20
CA GLU A 178 -4.77 4.06 -8.64
C GLU A 178 -4.52 5.34 -9.43
N THR A 179 -3.77 5.26 -10.53
CA THR A 179 -3.67 6.36 -11.50
C THR A 179 -3.36 5.83 -12.89
N PRO A 180 -3.96 6.37 -13.97
CA PRO A 180 -3.71 5.88 -15.33
C PRO A 180 -2.27 6.14 -15.83
N VAL A 181 -1.45 6.85 -15.05
CA VAL A 181 -0.09 7.27 -15.42
C VAL A 181 1.03 6.48 -14.73
N THR A 182 0.74 5.41 -13.97
CA THR A 182 1.77 4.65 -13.23
C THR A 182 2.91 4.14 -14.13
N GLY A 183 2.61 3.82 -15.40
CA GLY A 183 3.59 3.40 -16.40
C GLY A 183 4.23 4.51 -17.22
N ILE A 184 4.12 5.79 -16.85
CA ILE A 184 4.69 6.92 -17.62
C ILE A 184 6.04 7.36 -17.01
N PRO A 185 7.20 7.11 -17.67
CA PRO A 185 8.51 7.35 -17.06
C PRO A 185 8.78 8.80 -16.64
N VAL A 186 8.28 9.79 -17.38
CA VAL A 186 8.45 11.22 -17.05
C VAL A 186 7.64 11.66 -15.82
N LEU A 187 6.72 10.81 -15.33
CA LEU A 187 5.93 11.05 -14.11
C LEU A 187 6.35 10.15 -12.93
N ALA A 188 7.21 9.15 -13.13
CA ALA A 188 7.61 8.19 -12.08
C ALA A 188 8.16 8.87 -10.82
N ASP A 189 9.02 9.89 -10.97
CA ASP A 189 9.56 10.72 -9.89
C ASP A 189 8.50 11.56 -9.15
N GLN A 190 7.40 11.94 -9.82
CA GLN A 190 6.27 12.59 -9.16
C GLN A 190 5.37 11.58 -8.43
N ILE A 191 5.09 10.43 -9.04
CA ILE A 191 4.35 9.32 -8.42
C ILE A 191 5.08 8.87 -7.15
N LYS A 192 6.42 8.75 -7.21
CA LYS A 192 7.28 8.49 -6.05
C LYS A 192 7.04 9.52 -4.95
N ARG A 193 7.32 10.81 -5.17
CA ARG A 193 7.11 11.84 -4.13
C ARG A 193 5.69 11.88 -3.58
N PHE A 194 4.69 11.58 -4.40
CA PHE A 194 3.30 11.49 -3.96
C PHE A 194 3.10 10.31 -3.00
N THR A 195 3.49 9.09 -3.38
CA THR A 195 3.31 7.89 -2.55
C THR A 195 4.18 7.94 -1.30
N GLU A 196 5.43 8.38 -1.40
CA GLU A 196 6.32 8.68 -0.27
C GLU A 196 5.65 9.61 0.73
N LYS A 197 5.10 10.74 0.26
CA LYS A 197 4.48 11.73 1.14
C LYS A 197 3.15 11.24 1.71
N LEU A 198 2.39 10.43 0.98
CA LEU A 198 1.15 9.83 1.45
C LEU A 198 1.42 8.81 2.56
N SER A 199 2.31 7.84 2.32
CA SER A 199 2.75 6.82 3.29
C SER A 199 3.24 7.46 4.60
N HIS A 200 4.19 8.40 4.52
CA HIS A 200 4.67 9.16 5.68
C HIS A 200 3.60 9.99 6.41
N THR A 201 2.46 10.29 5.78
CA THR A 201 1.37 11.07 6.41
C THR A 201 0.26 10.18 6.98
N LEU A 202 0.10 8.95 6.46
CA LEU A 202 -0.81 7.94 7.00
C LEU A 202 -0.22 7.18 8.19
N GLY A 203 1.11 7.02 8.21
CA GLY A 203 1.89 6.34 9.25
C GLY A 203 2.03 4.83 9.02
N PRO A 204 2.97 4.16 9.73
CA PRO A 204 3.36 2.77 9.48
C PRO A 204 2.29 1.72 9.84
N THR A 205 1.10 2.15 10.29
CA THR A 205 -0.04 1.28 10.63
C THR A 205 -1.15 1.32 9.58
N ARG A 206 -0.91 1.95 8.41
CA ARG A 206 -1.92 2.10 7.34
C ARG A 206 -1.29 1.85 5.96
N PRO A 207 -1.24 0.59 5.49
CA PRO A 207 -0.61 0.26 4.21
C PRO A 207 -1.13 1.06 3.02
N VAL A 208 -0.19 1.48 2.17
CA VAL A 208 -0.43 2.08 0.86
C VAL A 208 -0.24 1.01 -0.21
N PHE A 209 -1.33 0.61 -0.85
CA PHE A 209 -1.32 -0.26 -2.02
C PHE A 209 -1.28 0.62 -3.28
N LEU A 210 -0.46 0.29 -4.27
CA LEU A 210 -0.42 0.98 -5.56
C LEU A 210 -0.85 0.04 -6.69
N VAL A 211 -1.90 0.42 -7.42
CA VAL A 211 -2.35 -0.29 -8.62
C VAL A 211 -1.40 -0.02 -9.79
N VAL A 212 -0.97 -1.10 -10.45
CA VAL A 212 -0.15 -1.04 -11.67
C VAL A 212 -0.76 -1.95 -12.74
N PRO A 213 -1.01 -1.46 -13.96
CA PRO A 213 -1.43 -2.33 -15.07
C PRO A 213 -0.36 -3.38 -15.41
N GLY A 214 -0.75 -4.63 -15.63
CA GLY A 214 0.20 -5.76 -15.84
C GLY A 214 1.08 -5.67 -17.09
N HIS A 215 0.84 -4.70 -17.97
CA HIS A 215 1.69 -4.40 -19.14
C HIS A 215 2.77 -3.33 -18.87
N VAL A 216 2.84 -2.77 -17.66
CA VAL A 216 3.87 -1.77 -17.30
C VAL A 216 5.21 -2.45 -17.08
N ASN A 217 6.26 -1.94 -17.74
CA ASN A 217 7.63 -2.40 -17.53
C ASN A 217 8.10 -2.07 -16.10
N LEU A 218 8.49 -3.11 -15.35
CA LEU A 218 9.00 -3.07 -13.98
C LEU A 218 10.05 -1.97 -13.74
N ALA A 219 10.96 -1.72 -14.68
CA ALA A 219 11.98 -0.67 -14.57
C ALA A 219 11.42 0.76 -14.48
N THR A 220 10.17 0.97 -14.89
CA THR A 220 9.45 2.26 -14.76
C THR A 220 9.00 2.53 -13.33
N VAL A 221 8.70 1.46 -12.59
CA VAL A 221 8.17 1.50 -11.22
C VAL A 221 9.19 1.09 -10.16
N ALA A 222 10.35 0.54 -10.54
CA ALA A 222 11.49 0.24 -9.66
C ALA A 222 11.84 1.37 -8.65
N PRO A 223 11.68 2.68 -8.95
CA PRO A 223 11.93 3.74 -7.97
C PRO A 223 10.85 3.89 -6.87
N LEU A 224 9.72 3.19 -6.91
CA LEU A 224 8.54 3.43 -6.07
C LEU A 224 8.61 2.69 -4.72
N THR A 225 9.71 2.87 -3.99
CA THR A 225 10.09 2.01 -2.85
C THR A 225 9.18 2.08 -1.61
N GLU A 226 8.42 3.16 -1.40
CA GLU A 226 7.71 3.45 -0.14
C GLU A 226 6.22 3.07 -0.10
N VAL A 227 5.72 2.27 -1.06
CA VAL A 227 4.37 1.66 -1.01
C VAL A 227 4.45 0.25 -0.43
N ASP A 228 3.61 -0.09 0.53
CA ASP A 228 3.63 -1.42 1.18
C ASP A 228 3.43 -2.54 0.15
N TYR A 229 2.50 -2.33 -0.80
CA TYR A 229 2.17 -3.33 -1.81
C TYR A 229 1.99 -2.75 -3.23
N PHE A 230 2.33 -3.55 -4.24
CA PHE A 230 1.94 -3.33 -5.62
C PHE A 230 0.83 -4.31 -6.01
N VAL A 231 -0.29 -3.78 -6.51
CA VAL A 231 -1.45 -4.54 -6.98
C VAL A 231 -1.43 -4.56 -8.50
N LEU A 232 -1.09 -5.70 -9.08
CA LEU A 232 -1.01 -5.86 -10.52
C LEU A 232 -2.40 -6.12 -11.11
N SER A 233 -2.94 -5.17 -11.88
CA SER A 233 -4.09 -5.44 -12.76
C SER A 233 -3.62 -6.28 -13.94
N ALA A 234 -3.42 -7.57 -13.69
CA ALA A 234 -2.88 -8.58 -14.60
C ALA A 234 -4.02 -9.34 -15.32
N TYR A 235 -5.07 -8.62 -15.71
CA TYR A 235 -6.28 -9.12 -16.38
C TYR A 235 -6.62 -8.27 -17.61
N ASP A 236 -7.71 -8.63 -18.30
CA ASP A 236 -8.08 -8.15 -19.64
C ASP A 236 -6.99 -8.37 -20.71
N PHE A 237 -6.34 -9.54 -20.70
CA PHE A 237 -5.41 -9.92 -21.76
C PHE A 237 -6.06 -9.91 -23.16
N THR A 238 -7.29 -10.41 -23.28
CA THR A 238 -8.08 -10.38 -24.54
C THR A 238 -9.10 -9.24 -24.56
N THR A 239 -8.67 -8.07 -25.03
CA THR A 239 -9.54 -6.89 -25.22
C THR A 239 -10.29 -6.84 -26.56
N SER A 240 -9.81 -7.55 -27.59
CA SER A 240 -10.10 -7.29 -29.02
C SER A 240 -11.49 -7.66 -29.57
N GLY A 241 -12.53 -7.69 -28.73
CA GLY A 241 -13.91 -8.01 -29.14
C GLY A 241 -14.11 -9.46 -29.61
N LYS A 242 -13.22 -10.36 -29.21
CA LYS A 242 -13.24 -11.80 -29.49
C LYS A 242 -13.11 -12.57 -28.18
N ALA A 243 -13.67 -13.77 -28.14
CA ALA A 243 -13.41 -14.71 -27.06
C ALA A 243 -11.91 -15.05 -27.02
N GLY A 244 -11.36 -15.13 -25.81
CA GLY A 244 -9.97 -15.43 -25.54
C GLY A 244 -9.67 -15.22 -24.05
N PRO A 245 -8.50 -15.65 -23.58
CA PRO A 245 -8.19 -15.67 -22.16
C PRO A 245 -8.16 -14.26 -21.56
N LEU A 246 -8.69 -14.15 -20.35
CA LEU A 246 -8.69 -12.95 -19.50
C LEU A 246 -7.36 -12.83 -18.77
N THR A 247 -6.89 -13.95 -18.21
CA THR A 247 -5.70 -14.05 -17.37
C THR A 247 -4.90 -15.32 -17.69
N PRO A 248 -4.33 -15.47 -18.91
CA PRO A 248 -3.57 -16.68 -19.27
C PRO A 248 -2.44 -16.92 -18.25
N PHE A 249 -2.46 -18.09 -17.59
CA PHE A 249 -1.65 -18.36 -16.40
C PHE A 249 -0.15 -18.22 -16.69
N SER A 250 0.33 -18.70 -17.84
CA SER A 250 1.73 -18.57 -18.26
C SER A 250 2.23 -17.12 -18.29
N TRP A 251 1.39 -16.17 -18.72
CA TRP A 251 1.71 -14.74 -18.73
C TRP A 251 1.74 -14.16 -17.32
N VAL A 252 0.72 -14.45 -16.51
CA VAL A 252 0.61 -13.93 -15.14
C VAL A 252 1.67 -14.53 -14.22
N GLN A 253 2.03 -15.81 -14.39
CA GLN A 253 3.15 -16.46 -13.68
C GLN A 253 4.47 -15.77 -14.00
N THR A 254 4.81 -15.59 -15.28
CA THR A 254 6.06 -14.91 -15.69
C THR A 254 6.17 -13.52 -15.07
N MET A 255 5.06 -12.77 -15.05
CA MET A 255 4.97 -11.47 -14.39
C MET A 255 5.18 -11.57 -12.87
N ALA A 256 4.54 -12.53 -12.21
CA ALA A 256 4.69 -12.76 -10.76
C ALA A 256 6.12 -13.15 -10.38
N GLU A 257 6.81 -13.99 -11.18
CA GLU A 257 8.20 -14.40 -10.95
C GLU A 257 9.19 -13.23 -11.05
N ASP A 258 9.02 -12.33 -12.03
CA ASP A 258 9.90 -11.17 -12.19
C ASP A 258 9.65 -10.11 -11.12
N TRP A 259 8.38 -9.79 -10.83
CA TRP A 259 8.05 -8.79 -9.82
C TRP A 259 8.32 -9.25 -8.39
N SER A 260 8.12 -10.54 -8.05
CA SER A 260 8.44 -11.07 -6.71
C SER A 260 9.94 -11.11 -6.42
N ARG A 261 10.77 -11.14 -7.48
CA ARG A 261 12.24 -11.09 -7.38
C ARG A 261 12.76 -9.69 -7.02
N GLU A 262 12.15 -8.65 -7.60
CA GLU A 262 12.46 -7.24 -7.31
C GLU A 262 11.80 -6.77 -5.99
N TYR A 263 10.57 -7.22 -5.73
CA TYR A 263 9.75 -6.82 -4.59
C TYR A 263 9.23 -8.01 -3.75
N PRO A 264 10.12 -8.76 -3.06
CA PRO A 264 9.72 -9.92 -2.27
C PRO A 264 8.60 -9.61 -1.25
N ARG A 265 7.55 -10.44 -1.24
CA ARG A 265 6.37 -10.35 -0.34
C ARG A 265 5.48 -9.10 -0.49
N ARG A 266 5.83 -8.15 -1.36
CA ARG A 266 5.10 -6.89 -1.59
C ARG A 266 4.20 -6.94 -2.82
N MET A 267 4.17 -8.07 -3.51
CA MET A 267 3.38 -8.25 -4.74
C MET A 267 2.01 -8.86 -4.47
N ILE A 268 1.01 -8.36 -5.18
CA ILE A 268 -0.36 -8.87 -5.20
C ILE A 268 -0.80 -8.95 -6.67
N VAL A 269 -1.28 -10.11 -7.10
CA VAL A 269 -1.74 -10.35 -8.48
C VAL A 269 -3.26 -10.29 -8.56
N GLY A 270 -3.77 -9.43 -9.45
CA GLY A 270 -5.20 -9.30 -9.74
C GLY A 270 -5.72 -10.42 -10.63
N VAL A 271 -6.86 -10.98 -10.27
CA VAL A 271 -7.64 -11.94 -11.05
C VAL A 271 -9.10 -11.48 -11.20
N PRO A 272 -9.78 -11.80 -12.32
CA PRO A 272 -11.16 -11.41 -12.57
C PRO A 272 -12.14 -12.38 -11.89
N PHE A 273 -13.24 -11.83 -11.37
CA PHE A 273 -14.44 -12.58 -10.96
C PHE A 273 -15.55 -12.53 -12.02
N TYR A 274 -15.20 -12.07 -13.22
CA TYR A 274 -16.06 -12.04 -14.41
C TYR A 274 -15.54 -12.98 -15.49
N ALA A 275 -16.47 -13.36 -16.36
CA ALA A 275 -16.26 -14.14 -17.57
C ALA A 275 -16.20 -13.25 -18.82
N ARG A 276 -15.53 -13.74 -19.86
CA ARG A 276 -15.44 -13.10 -21.18
C ARG A 276 -16.11 -13.96 -22.25
N CYS A 277 -17.38 -13.68 -22.52
CA CYS A 277 -18.17 -14.36 -23.55
C CYS A 277 -18.08 -13.58 -24.87
N GLY A 278 -17.16 -13.96 -25.76
CA GLY A 278 -16.96 -13.23 -27.02
C GLY A 278 -16.53 -11.77 -26.80
N ALA A 279 -17.41 -10.82 -27.10
CA ALA A 279 -17.20 -9.39 -26.87
C ALA A 279 -17.82 -8.88 -25.55
N GLU A 280 -18.53 -9.73 -24.82
CA GLU A 280 -19.31 -9.42 -23.61
C GLU A 280 -18.52 -9.64 -22.32
N VAL A 281 -18.82 -8.87 -21.28
CA VAL A 281 -18.37 -9.13 -19.90
C VAL A 281 -19.59 -9.61 -19.13
N VAL A 282 -19.51 -10.81 -18.57
CA VAL A 282 -20.59 -11.46 -17.81
C VAL A 282 -20.07 -11.74 -16.41
N ASN A 283 -20.86 -11.55 -15.36
CA ASN A 283 -20.44 -11.95 -14.02
C ASN A 283 -20.34 -13.48 -13.95
N THR A 284 -19.30 -14.05 -13.33
CA THR A 284 -19.18 -15.51 -13.27
C THR A 284 -20.28 -16.17 -12.43
N LYS A 285 -20.90 -15.45 -11.49
CA LYS A 285 -22.11 -15.91 -10.78
C LYS A 285 -23.37 -16.02 -11.67
N ASP A 286 -23.40 -15.28 -12.77
CA ASP A 286 -24.53 -15.17 -13.70
C ASP A 286 -24.24 -15.96 -15.00
N LEU A 287 -23.24 -16.85 -15.00
CA LEU A 287 -22.76 -17.57 -16.18
C LEU A 287 -23.45 -18.94 -16.32
N GLU A 288 -24.24 -19.09 -17.38
CA GLU A 288 -24.89 -20.36 -17.76
C GLU A 288 -23.92 -21.31 -18.50
N VAL A 289 -22.84 -21.73 -17.83
CA VAL A 289 -21.84 -22.70 -18.33
C VAL A 289 -21.48 -23.68 -17.22
N ASP A 290 -21.50 -24.97 -17.51
CA ASP A 290 -21.09 -26.01 -16.56
C ASP A 290 -19.54 -26.04 -16.43
N PRO A 291 -18.97 -25.84 -15.22
CA PRO A 291 -17.51 -25.85 -15.02
C PRO A 291 -16.87 -27.25 -15.08
N ASP A 292 -17.66 -28.33 -15.01
CA ASP A 292 -17.18 -29.71 -15.14
C ASP A 292 -17.13 -30.15 -16.61
N GLU A 293 -17.98 -29.59 -17.49
CA GLU A 293 -17.90 -29.79 -18.95
C GLU A 293 -16.91 -28.81 -19.64
N ALA A 294 -16.54 -27.71 -18.98
CA ALA A 294 -15.63 -26.69 -19.53
C ALA A 294 -14.16 -27.15 -19.61
N LEU A 295 -13.50 -26.84 -20.74
CA LEU A 295 -12.08 -27.15 -20.96
C LEU A 295 -11.17 -26.20 -20.18
N VAL A 296 -10.04 -26.70 -19.66
CA VAL A 296 -9.01 -25.84 -19.05
C VAL A 296 -7.97 -25.42 -20.11
N VAL A 297 -7.82 -24.11 -20.34
CA VAL A 297 -6.89 -23.51 -21.30
C VAL A 297 -6.03 -22.46 -20.60
N ASP A 298 -4.72 -22.68 -20.52
CA ASP A 298 -3.76 -21.86 -19.75
C ASP A 298 -4.28 -21.49 -18.34
N GLY A 299 -4.86 -22.49 -17.66
CA GLY A 299 -5.42 -22.36 -16.32
C GLY A 299 -6.73 -21.55 -16.23
N GLU A 300 -7.46 -21.30 -17.32
CA GLU A 300 -8.81 -20.73 -17.29
C GLU A 300 -9.83 -21.76 -17.78
N LYS A 301 -11.06 -21.77 -17.24
CA LYS A 301 -12.15 -22.59 -17.78
C LYS A 301 -12.68 -21.94 -19.05
N VAL A 302 -12.99 -22.76 -20.06
CA VAL A 302 -13.49 -22.35 -21.38
C VAL A 302 -14.65 -23.27 -21.77
N GLY A 303 -15.86 -22.72 -21.81
CA GLY A 303 -17.08 -23.44 -22.20
C GLY A 303 -17.93 -22.64 -23.17
N ASP A 304 -18.96 -23.27 -23.73
CA ASP A 304 -19.94 -22.65 -24.63
C ASP A 304 -21.18 -22.25 -23.82
N ARG A 305 -21.71 -21.04 -24.04
CA ARG A 305 -22.93 -20.53 -23.37
C ARG A 305 -24.24 -21.10 -23.96
N GLY A 306 -24.14 -22.12 -24.82
CA GLY A 306 -25.28 -22.74 -25.51
C GLY A 306 -25.77 -21.96 -26.74
N ASP A 307 -25.19 -20.79 -27.03
CA ASP A 307 -25.43 -19.96 -28.21
C ASP A 307 -24.29 -20.03 -29.24
N GLY A 308 -23.24 -20.83 -28.99
CA GLY A 308 -22.04 -20.91 -29.82
C GLY A 308 -20.94 -19.91 -29.42
N VAL A 309 -21.14 -19.13 -28.34
CA VAL A 309 -20.16 -18.16 -27.84
C VAL A 309 -19.31 -18.81 -26.74
N ALA A 310 -18.03 -18.96 -27.02
CA ALA A 310 -17.05 -19.37 -26.02
C ALA A 310 -16.88 -18.29 -24.93
N CYS A 311 -17.03 -18.72 -23.67
CA CYS A 311 -16.82 -17.93 -22.47
C CYS A 311 -15.55 -18.40 -21.75
N TYR A 312 -14.64 -17.46 -21.46
CA TYR A 312 -13.44 -17.69 -20.65
C TYR A 312 -13.68 -17.18 -19.22
N PHE A 313 -13.41 -18.01 -18.21
CA PHE A 313 -13.72 -17.69 -16.81
C PHE A 313 -12.81 -18.41 -15.80
N GLN A 314 -12.97 -18.08 -14.52
CA GLN A 314 -12.37 -18.77 -13.38
C GLN A 314 -13.45 -19.54 -12.62
N ASP A 315 -13.17 -20.78 -12.22
CA ASP A 315 -13.96 -21.49 -11.22
C ASP A 315 -13.14 -21.66 -9.92
N ALA A 316 -13.68 -22.35 -8.93
CA ALA A 316 -12.99 -22.58 -7.67
C ALA A 316 -11.73 -23.45 -7.85
N GLU A 317 -11.73 -24.41 -8.78
CA GLU A 317 -10.59 -25.27 -9.09
C GLU A 317 -9.42 -24.45 -9.68
N THR A 318 -9.64 -23.73 -10.79
CA THR A 318 -8.58 -22.95 -11.43
C THR A 318 -8.06 -21.84 -10.54
N LEU A 319 -8.97 -21.15 -9.83
CA LEU A 319 -8.62 -20.06 -8.92
C LEU A 319 -7.82 -20.54 -7.71
N CYS A 320 -8.11 -21.72 -7.18
CA CYS A 320 -7.32 -22.31 -6.09
C CYS A 320 -5.90 -22.68 -6.57
N MET A 321 -5.77 -23.39 -7.71
CA MET A 321 -4.46 -23.71 -8.30
C MET A 321 -3.59 -22.46 -8.51
N ARG A 322 -4.19 -21.40 -9.07
CA ARG A 322 -3.54 -20.10 -9.30
C ARG A 322 -3.10 -19.43 -8.00
N SER A 323 -4.01 -19.32 -7.04
CA SER A 323 -3.74 -18.69 -5.74
C SER A 323 -2.61 -19.42 -5.00
N CYS A 324 -2.55 -20.74 -5.11
CA CYS A 324 -1.47 -21.55 -4.56
C CYS A 324 -0.13 -21.39 -5.29
N ALA A 325 -0.13 -21.22 -6.61
CA ALA A 325 1.09 -20.89 -7.35
C ALA A 325 1.64 -19.51 -6.93
N PHE A 326 0.77 -18.47 -6.85
CA PHE A 326 1.17 -17.15 -6.37
C PHE A 326 1.71 -17.21 -4.93
N ARG A 327 1.03 -17.93 -4.03
CA ARG A 327 1.48 -18.11 -2.64
C ARG A 327 2.83 -18.83 -2.55
N ARG A 328 3.09 -19.84 -3.39
CA ARG A 328 4.38 -20.54 -3.49
C ARG A 328 5.50 -19.63 -4.05
N MET A 329 5.19 -18.66 -4.90
CA MET A 329 6.10 -17.60 -5.38
C MET A 329 6.28 -16.43 -4.39
N GLY A 330 5.53 -16.42 -3.28
CA GLY A 330 5.56 -15.34 -2.30
C GLY A 330 4.79 -14.08 -2.73
N VAL A 331 3.68 -14.28 -3.43
CA VAL A 331 2.81 -13.25 -4.02
C VAL A 331 1.38 -13.42 -3.49
N GLY A 332 0.74 -12.31 -3.09
CA GLY A 332 -0.67 -12.26 -2.69
C GLY A 332 -1.63 -12.23 -3.88
N VAL A 333 -2.93 -12.23 -3.62
CA VAL A 333 -3.98 -12.25 -4.66
C VAL A 333 -4.94 -11.09 -4.45
N SER A 334 -5.42 -10.49 -5.53
CA SER A 334 -6.54 -9.55 -5.48
C SER A 334 -7.61 -9.87 -6.50
N VAL A 335 -8.87 -9.51 -6.21
CA VAL A 335 -10.00 -9.84 -7.08
C VAL A 335 -10.74 -8.61 -7.58
N TRP A 336 -11.02 -8.58 -8.89
CA TRP A 336 -11.89 -7.59 -9.53
C TRP A 336 -13.12 -8.29 -10.11
N GLU A 337 -14.31 -8.16 -9.52
CA GLU A 337 -14.62 -7.60 -8.20
C GLU A 337 -15.69 -8.47 -7.50
N LEU A 338 -15.86 -8.35 -6.18
CA LEU A 338 -16.57 -9.38 -5.39
C LEU A 338 -18.00 -9.67 -5.87
N GLY A 339 -18.75 -8.64 -6.28
CA GLY A 339 -20.13 -8.83 -6.71
C GLY A 339 -20.29 -9.59 -8.02
N GLN A 340 -19.21 -9.89 -8.75
CA GLN A 340 -19.25 -10.68 -10.00
C GLN A 340 -19.13 -12.19 -9.74
N GLY A 341 -18.58 -12.57 -8.59
CA GLY A 341 -18.36 -13.97 -8.19
C GLY A 341 -19.34 -14.48 -7.15
N TYR A 342 -18.99 -15.61 -6.54
CA TYR A 342 -19.76 -16.31 -5.50
C TYR A 342 -18.84 -16.88 -4.42
N GLY A 343 -19.40 -17.34 -3.29
CA GLY A 343 -18.66 -17.75 -2.10
C GLY A 343 -17.44 -18.64 -2.35
N ALA A 344 -17.62 -19.75 -3.06
CA ALA A 344 -16.55 -20.70 -3.36
C ALA A 344 -15.37 -20.09 -4.18
N LEU A 345 -15.58 -19.01 -4.94
CA LEU A 345 -14.46 -18.27 -5.56
C LEU A 345 -13.66 -17.47 -4.54
N VAL A 346 -14.30 -16.90 -3.51
CA VAL A 346 -13.60 -16.22 -2.42
C VAL A 346 -12.84 -17.22 -1.55
N GLU A 347 -13.46 -18.36 -1.24
CA GLU A 347 -12.84 -19.48 -0.51
C GLU A 347 -11.60 -20.02 -1.25
N ALA A 348 -11.64 -20.08 -2.59
CA ALA A 348 -10.54 -20.53 -3.43
C ALA A 348 -9.27 -19.65 -3.32
N LEU A 349 -9.40 -18.35 -3.03
CA LEU A 349 -8.26 -17.44 -2.81
C LEU A 349 -7.39 -17.90 -1.62
N ALA A 350 -8.06 -18.37 -0.58
CA ALA A 350 -7.49 -18.80 0.69
C ALA A 350 -7.34 -20.33 0.79
N CYS A 351 -7.50 -21.08 -0.32
CA CYS A 351 -7.56 -22.55 -0.29
C CYS A 351 -6.28 -23.22 0.23
N ASP A 352 -6.40 -24.49 0.64
CA ASP A 352 -5.31 -25.29 1.17
C ASP A 352 -4.45 -25.90 0.04
N CYS A 353 -3.24 -25.35 -0.12
CA CYS A 353 -2.33 -25.70 -1.20
C CYS A 353 -1.66 -27.07 -1.08
N ASP A 354 -1.81 -27.75 0.06
CA ASP A 354 -1.30 -29.11 0.27
C ASP A 354 -2.40 -30.18 0.11
N LYS A 355 -3.59 -29.77 -0.38
CA LYS A 355 -4.68 -30.65 -0.85
C LYS A 355 -4.85 -30.68 -2.38
N LEU A 356 -3.96 -30.02 -3.12
CA LEU A 356 -3.88 -30.01 -4.60
C LEU A 356 -2.91 -31.10 -5.10
#